data_AF-A0A2R4SW27-F1
#
_entry.id   AF-A0A2R4SW27-F1
#
_cell.length_a   1.000
_cell.length_b   1.000
_cell.length_c   1.000
_cell.angle_alpha   90.00
_cell.angle_beta   90.00
_cell.angle_gamma   90.00
#
_symmetry.space_group_name_H-M   'P 1'
#
loop_
_entity.id
_entity.type
_entity.pdbx_description
1 polymer ?
#
loop_
_entity_poly.entity_id
_entity_poly.type
_entity_poly.pdbx_seq_one_letter_code
_entity_poly.pdbx_strand_id
1 'polypeptide(L)'
;MPERIWHPISKMEFFVEHTRRWLVDVRENAEALEEARTKPHVLADTDVARIKRVYTEQAGDLTLFEEQAEAWGQLPDLSPSRRQKLTALNEQMAELRELNKKVLELADELAKGTIDTVMAASDEELGLAALARPEAGRVEGPAPRAPYH
;
A
#
# COMPACT_ATOMS: atom_id res chain seq x y z
N MET A 1 5.95 -17.84 7.29
CA MET A 1 5.09 -17.64 8.47
C MET A 1 6.01 -17.52 9.67
N PRO A 2 6.03 -16.39 10.40
CA PRO A 2 6.78 -16.31 11.65
C PRO A 2 6.27 -17.38 12.64
N GLU A 3 7.14 -17.82 13.53
CA GLU A 3 6.81 -18.83 14.55
C GLU A 3 5.73 -18.27 15.50
N ARG A 4 4.67 -19.04 15.74
CA ARG A 4 3.56 -18.61 16.59
C ARG A 4 3.98 -18.64 18.06
N ILE A 5 3.93 -17.49 18.72
CA ILE A 5 4.18 -17.35 20.15
C ILE A 5 2.85 -17.16 20.87
N TRP A 6 2.50 -18.11 21.75
CA TRP A 6 1.32 -17.98 22.60
C TRP A 6 1.63 -17.17 23.86
N HIS A 7 0.71 -16.27 24.22
CA HIS A 7 0.85 -15.37 25.34
C HIS A 7 -0.14 -15.68 26.47
N PRO A 8 0.26 -15.50 27.74
CA PRO A 8 -0.64 -15.68 28.88
C PRO A 8 -1.72 -14.59 28.89
N ILE A 9 -2.89 -14.89 29.45
CA ILE A 9 -4.01 -13.94 29.55
C ILE A 9 -3.68 -12.66 30.31
N SER A 10 -2.62 -12.65 31.14
CA SER A 10 -2.12 -11.44 31.78
C SER A 10 -1.62 -10.37 30.79
N LYS A 11 -1.33 -10.75 29.54
CA LYS A 11 -0.94 -9.84 28.45
C LYS A 11 -2.13 -9.25 27.69
N MET A 12 -3.37 -9.64 27.98
CA MET A 12 -4.56 -9.17 27.27
C MET A 12 -4.66 -7.63 27.21
N GLU A 13 -4.33 -6.93 28.30
CA GLU A 13 -4.34 -5.47 28.32
C GLU A 13 -3.38 -4.86 27.30
N PHE A 14 -2.19 -5.43 27.17
CA PHE A 14 -1.22 -4.99 26.19
C PHE A 14 -1.75 -5.17 24.77
N PHE A 15 -2.41 -6.29 24.48
CA PHE A 15 -2.99 -6.54 23.16
C PHE A 15 -4.05 -5.50 22.83
N VAL A 16 -5.00 -5.24 23.75
CA VAL A 16 -6.06 -4.24 23.56
C VAL A 16 -5.49 -2.84 23.31
N GLU A 17 -4.52 -2.40 24.12
CA GLU A 17 -3.94 -1.06 23.93
C GLU A 17 -3.08 -0.97 22.66
N HIS A 18 -2.37 -2.05 22.32
CA HIS A 18 -1.58 -2.11 21.09
C HIS A 18 -2.47 -2.06 19.84
N THR A 19 -3.52 -2.87 19.77
CA THR A 19 -4.45 -2.87 18.62
C THR A 19 -5.23 -1.56 18.52
N ARG A 20 -5.53 -0.91 19.65
CA ARG A 20 -6.12 0.43 19.65
C ARG A 20 -5.18 1.47 19.03
N ARG A 21 -3.89 1.47 19.37
CA ARG A 21 -2.92 2.40 18.75
C ARG A 21 -2.74 2.07 17.27
N TRP A 22 -2.60 0.79 16.94
CA TRP A 22 -2.47 0.34 15.56
C TRP A 22 -3.65 0.80 14.69
N LEU A 23 -4.88 0.77 15.23
CA LEU A 23 -6.04 1.31 14.54
C LEU A 23 -5.90 2.78 14.18
N VAL A 24 -5.38 3.61 15.09
CA VAL A 24 -5.15 5.04 14.82
C VAL A 24 -4.19 5.19 13.65
N ASP A 25 -3.05 4.49 13.69
CA ASP A 25 -2.02 4.58 12.66
C ASP A 25 -2.54 4.12 11.29
N VAL A 26 -3.33 3.04 11.26
CA VAL A 26 -3.91 2.53 10.00
C VAL A 26 -4.99 3.46 9.46
N ARG A 27 -5.80 4.08 10.32
CA ARG A 27 -6.81 5.08 9.91
C ARG A 27 -6.14 6.30 9.29
N GLU A 28 -5.10 6.84 9.92
CA GLU A 28 -4.34 7.99 9.40
C GLU A 28 -3.74 7.68 8.02
N ASN A 29 -3.15 6.49 7.85
CA ASN A 29 -2.62 6.07 6.55
C ASN A 29 -3.71 5.88 5.49
N ALA A 30 -4.86 5.32 5.86
CA ALA A 30 -5.99 5.17 4.94
C ALA A 30 -6.53 6.54 4.47
N GLU A 31 -6.63 7.50 5.38
CA GLU A 31 -7.02 8.88 5.07
C GLU A 31 -6.01 9.56 4.13
N ALA A 32 -4.71 9.42 4.40
CA ALA A 32 -3.66 9.96 3.54
C ALA A 32 -3.71 9.39 2.11
N LEU A 33 -4.01 8.10 1.95
CA LEU A 33 -4.15 7.47 0.63
C LEU A 33 -5.43 7.91 -0.09
N GLU A 34 -6.54 8.10 0.62
CA GLU A 34 -7.76 8.69 0.04
C GLU A 34 -7.51 10.11 -0.45
N GLU A 35 -6.74 10.92 0.27
CA GLU A 35 -6.37 12.26 -0.22
C GLU A 35 -5.50 12.19 -1.48
N ALA A 36 -4.56 11.24 -1.54
CA ALA A 36 -3.70 11.01 -2.70
C ALA A 36 -4.49 10.53 -3.93
N ARG A 37 -5.62 9.85 -3.73
CA ARG A 37 -6.48 9.32 -4.80
C ARG A 37 -6.92 10.36 -5.83
N THR A 38 -7.09 11.61 -5.41
CA THR A 38 -7.51 12.72 -6.28
C THR A 38 -6.35 13.50 -6.89
N LYS A 39 -5.10 13.14 -6.58
CA LYS A 39 -3.89 13.87 -6.94
C LYS A 39 -2.92 12.92 -7.67
N PRO A 40 -2.98 12.85 -9.02
CA PRO A 40 -2.00 12.08 -9.76
C PRO A 40 -0.58 12.62 -9.49
N HIS A 41 0.44 11.74 -9.57
CA HIS A 41 1.87 12.05 -9.35
C HIS A 41 2.30 12.30 -7.89
N VAL A 42 1.51 11.89 -6.89
CA VAL A 42 1.93 12.00 -5.48
C VAL A 42 2.81 10.82 -5.03
N LEU A 43 2.56 9.62 -5.58
CA LEU A 43 3.28 8.40 -5.22
C LEU A 43 4.14 7.91 -6.37
N ALA A 44 5.31 7.38 -6.04
CA ALA A 44 6.11 6.55 -6.95
C ALA A 44 5.70 5.07 -6.86
N ASP A 45 6.07 4.27 -7.85
CA ASP A 45 5.85 2.82 -7.83
C ASP A 45 6.45 2.16 -6.58
N THR A 46 7.61 2.67 -6.13
CA THR A 46 8.27 2.19 -4.91
C THR A 46 7.44 2.43 -3.64
N ASP A 47 6.69 3.53 -3.59
CA ASP A 47 5.83 3.84 -2.45
C ASP A 47 4.64 2.88 -2.42
N VAL A 48 3.97 2.68 -3.57
CA VAL A 48 2.86 1.73 -3.71
C VAL A 48 3.31 0.32 -3.38
N ALA A 49 4.46 -0.13 -3.90
CA ALA A 49 5.01 -1.45 -3.60
C ALA A 49 5.29 -1.62 -2.10
N ARG A 50 5.83 -0.59 -1.44
CA ARG A 50 6.08 -0.62 0.00
C ARG A 50 4.78 -0.70 0.80
N ILE A 51 3.77 0.10 0.45
CA ILE A 51 2.45 0.06 1.10
C ILE A 51 1.87 -1.34 0.98
N LYS A 52 1.79 -1.89 -0.23
CA LYS A 52 1.26 -3.24 -0.46
C LYS A 52 1.98 -4.29 0.37
N ARG A 53 3.31 -4.25 0.43
CA ARG A 53 4.10 -5.18 1.25
C ARG A 53 3.76 -5.07 2.74
N VAL A 54 3.80 -3.86 3.30
CA VAL A 54 3.54 -3.62 4.74
C VAL A 54 2.14 -4.09 5.13
N TYR A 55 1.13 -3.75 4.33
CA TYR A 55 -0.25 -4.08 4.64
C TYR A 55 -0.58 -5.56 4.41
N THR A 56 0.13 -6.23 3.49
CA THR A 56 0.09 -7.70 3.36
C THR A 56 0.72 -8.39 4.58
N GLU A 57 1.87 -7.92 5.06
CA GLU A 57 2.51 -8.43 6.27
C GLU A 57 1.59 -8.25 7.49
N GLN A 58 1.02 -7.05 7.64
CA GLN A 58 0.04 -6.73 8.68
C GLN A 58 -1.18 -7.66 8.65
N ALA A 59 -1.68 -8.07 7.47
CA ALA A 59 -2.80 -8.99 7.39
C ALA A 59 -2.45 -10.36 8.01
N GLY A 60 -1.21 -10.81 7.87
CA GLY A 60 -0.68 -12.00 8.52
C GLY A 60 -0.56 -11.83 10.04
N ASP A 61 -0.05 -10.68 10.50
CA ASP A 61 0.02 -10.37 11.93
C ASP A 61 -1.37 -10.33 12.59
N LEU A 62 -2.37 -9.79 11.87
CA LEU A 62 -3.74 -9.76 12.37
C LEU A 62 -4.29 -11.16 12.65
N THR A 63 -4.01 -12.12 11.76
CA THR A 63 -4.42 -13.51 11.98
C THR A 63 -3.81 -14.11 13.25
N LEU A 64 -2.55 -13.80 13.58
CA LEU A 64 -1.93 -14.28 14.81
C LEU A 64 -2.61 -13.69 16.07
N PHE A 65 -3.01 -12.43 16.01
CA PHE A 65 -3.72 -11.75 17.11
C PHE A 65 -5.15 -12.30 17.29
N GLU A 66 -5.87 -12.58 16.19
CA GLU A 66 -7.20 -13.20 16.21
C GLU A 66 -7.15 -14.59 16.84
N GLU A 67 -6.19 -15.42 16.44
CA GLU A 67 -5.99 -16.75 17.02
C GLU A 67 -5.63 -16.68 18.51
N GLN A 68 -4.82 -15.71 18.92
CA GLN A 68 -4.51 -15.46 20.32
C GLN A 68 -5.76 -15.06 21.12
N ALA A 69 -6.62 -14.21 20.55
CA ALA A 69 -7.89 -13.80 21.15
C ALA A 69 -8.86 -14.99 21.27
N GLU A 70 -8.97 -15.81 20.22
CA GLU A 70 -9.77 -17.03 20.22
C GLU A 70 -9.33 -17.99 21.34
N ALA A 71 -8.02 -18.23 21.46
CA ALA A 71 -7.47 -19.09 22.51
C ALA A 71 -7.80 -18.58 23.92
N TRP A 72 -7.77 -17.26 24.16
CA TRP A 72 -8.23 -16.71 25.44
C TRP A 72 -9.74 -16.82 25.65
N GLY A 73 -10.53 -16.75 24.58
CA GLY A 73 -11.99 -16.91 24.63
C GLY A 73 -12.46 -18.30 25.06
N GLN A 74 -11.63 -19.33 24.88
CA GLN A 74 -11.93 -20.71 25.27
C GLN A 74 -11.60 -21.04 26.74
N LEU A 75 -11.06 -20.08 27.51
CA LEU A 75 -10.73 -20.33 28.92
C LEU A 75 -12.00 -20.39 29.80
N PRO A 76 -12.13 -21.39 30.69
CA PRO A 76 -13.36 -21.65 31.44
C PRO A 76 -13.73 -20.55 32.45
N ASP A 77 -12.73 -19.89 33.05
CA ASP A 77 -12.92 -18.94 34.16
C ASP A 77 -12.59 -17.49 33.77
N LEU A 78 -13.15 -17.01 32.64
CA LEU A 78 -12.97 -15.61 32.24
C LEU A 78 -13.84 -14.67 33.09
N SER A 79 -13.18 -13.85 33.92
CA SER A 79 -13.83 -12.77 34.65
C SER A 79 -14.60 -11.81 33.71
N PRO A 80 -15.68 -11.17 34.15
CA PRO A 80 -16.45 -10.23 33.31
C PRO A 80 -15.60 -9.12 32.67
N SER A 81 -14.62 -8.56 33.39
CA SER A 81 -13.73 -7.52 32.86
C SER A 81 -12.84 -8.04 31.71
N ARG A 82 -12.34 -9.27 31.81
CA ARG A 82 -11.58 -9.93 30.72
C ARG A 82 -12.45 -10.23 29.50
N ARG A 83 -13.72 -10.59 29.70
CA ARG A 83 -14.67 -10.77 28.58
C ARG A 83 -14.89 -9.46 27.83
N GLN A 84 -15.10 -8.36 28.56
CA GLN A 84 -15.25 -7.04 27.94
C GLN A 84 -14.00 -6.64 27.14
N LYS A 85 -12.81 -6.88 27.68
CA LYS A 85 -11.54 -6.63 26.97
C LYS A 85 -11.39 -7.49 25.73
N LEU A 86 -11.79 -8.76 25.80
CA LEU A 86 -11.78 -9.65 24.63
C LEU A 86 -12.77 -9.20 23.54
N THR A 87 -13.96 -8.74 23.93
CA THR A 87 -14.92 -8.12 22.99
C THR A 87 -14.29 -6.90 22.31
N ALA A 88 -13.72 -5.98 23.08
CA ALA A 88 -13.06 -4.80 22.53
C ALA A 88 -11.89 -5.16 21.60
N LEU A 89 -11.06 -6.15 21.98
CA LEU A 89 -9.98 -6.65 21.12
C LEU A 89 -10.53 -7.18 19.80
N ASN A 90 -11.56 -8.02 19.83
CA ASN A 90 -12.15 -8.59 18.62
C ASN A 90 -12.76 -7.52 17.70
N GLU A 91 -13.45 -6.51 18.27
CA GLU A 91 -13.98 -5.38 17.51
C GLU A 91 -12.85 -4.59 16.84
N GLN A 92 -11.76 -4.32 17.56
CA GLN A 92 -10.60 -3.60 17.01
C GLN A 92 -9.92 -4.39 15.88
N MET A 93 -9.81 -5.71 16.03
CA MET A 93 -9.23 -6.59 15.02
C MET A 93 -10.07 -6.65 13.74
N ALA A 94 -11.40 -6.74 13.88
CA ALA A 94 -12.31 -6.69 12.74
C ALA A 94 -12.20 -5.36 11.99
N GLU A 95 -12.10 -4.24 12.71
CA GLU A 95 -11.92 -2.92 12.09
C GLU A 95 -10.55 -2.79 11.41
N LEU A 96 -9.47 -3.27 12.03
CA LEU A 96 -8.14 -3.33 11.41
C LEU A 96 -8.15 -4.13 10.11
N ARG A 97 -8.89 -5.24 10.07
CA ARG A 97 -9.00 -6.09 8.88
C ARG A 97 -9.63 -5.32 7.72
N GLU A 98 -10.75 -4.64 7.97
CA GLU A 98 -11.45 -3.86 6.95
C GLU A 98 -10.62 -2.67 6.47
N LEU A 99 -9.96 -1.95 7.39
CA LEU A 99 -9.09 -0.83 7.00
C LEU A 99 -7.85 -1.29 6.23
N ASN A 100 -7.23 -2.40 6.62
CA ASN A 100 -6.09 -2.97 5.92
C ASN A 100 -6.47 -3.36 4.48
N LYS A 101 -7.62 -4.02 4.31
CA LYS A 101 -8.18 -4.32 2.99
C LYS A 101 -8.40 -3.04 2.17
N LYS A 102 -9.01 -2.01 2.77
CA LYS A 102 -9.23 -0.72 2.12
C LYS A 102 -7.92 -0.08 1.65
N VAL A 103 -6.86 -0.13 2.47
CA VAL A 103 -5.54 0.40 2.10
C VAL A 103 -4.95 -0.35 0.91
N LEU A 104 -5.05 -1.68 0.88
CA LEU A 104 -4.58 -2.49 -0.25
C LEU A 104 -5.34 -2.16 -1.55
N GLU A 105 -6.67 -2.00 -1.46
CA GLU A 105 -7.51 -1.60 -2.60
C GLU A 105 -7.15 -0.20 -3.12
N LEU A 106 -6.94 0.77 -2.21
CA LEU A 106 -6.48 2.11 -2.58
C LEU A 106 -5.09 2.08 -3.22
N ALA A 107 -4.17 1.27 -2.70
CA ALA A 107 -2.84 1.12 -3.27
C ALA A 107 -2.90 0.56 -4.71
N ASP A 108 -3.78 -0.40 -4.97
CA ASP A 108 -4.01 -0.94 -6.33
C ASP A 108 -4.64 0.09 -7.27
N GLU A 109 -5.50 0.97 -6.76
CA GLU A 109 -6.05 2.08 -7.55
C GLU A 109 -4.96 3.12 -7.88
N LEU A 110 -4.21 3.55 -6.87
CA LEU A 110 -3.14 4.55 -6.97
C LEU A 110 -1.98 4.10 -7.85
N ALA A 111 -1.72 2.79 -7.94
CA ALA A 111 -0.71 2.21 -8.83
C ALA A 111 -0.86 2.66 -10.30
N LYS A 112 -2.07 3.02 -10.73
CA LYS A 112 -2.37 3.43 -12.12
C LYS A 112 -1.97 4.88 -12.42
N GLY A 113 -1.69 5.67 -11.40
CA GLY A 113 -1.43 7.12 -11.49
C GLY A 113 -0.14 7.55 -10.83
N THR A 114 0.80 6.61 -10.64
CA THR A 114 2.13 6.91 -10.08
C THR A 114 2.93 7.82 -11.00
N ILE A 115 3.96 8.45 -10.44
CA ILE A 115 4.91 9.27 -11.21
C ILE A 115 5.49 8.44 -12.37
N ASP A 116 5.95 7.23 -12.08
CA ASP A 116 6.58 6.34 -13.06
C ASP A 116 5.62 5.93 -14.19
N THR A 117 4.39 5.54 -13.83
CA THR A 117 3.37 5.13 -14.82
C THR A 117 3.02 6.28 -15.77
N VAL A 118 2.85 7.49 -15.25
CA VAL A 118 2.50 8.65 -16.10
C VAL A 118 3.69 9.09 -16.95
N MET A 119 4.90 9.09 -16.39
CA MET A 119 6.11 9.42 -17.13
C MET A 119 6.33 8.43 -18.28
N ALA A 120 6.14 7.13 -18.05
CA ALA A 120 6.23 6.11 -19.09
C ALA A 120 5.21 6.33 -20.22
N ALA A 121 3.94 6.63 -19.88
CA ALA A 121 2.93 6.95 -20.89
C ALA A 121 3.30 8.20 -21.72
N SER A 122 3.85 9.22 -21.07
CA SER A 122 4.31 10.44 -21.73
C SER A 122 5.49 10.18 -22.69
N ASP A 123 6.44 9.34 -22.28
CA ASP A 123 7.58 8.95 -23.12
C ASP A 123 7.15 8.15 -24.36
N GLU A 124 6.16 7.25 -24.21
CA GLU A 124 5.57 6.51 -25.33
C GLU A 124 4.90 7.45 -26.35
N GLU A 125 4.12 8.43 -25.87
CA GLU A 125 3.49 9.45 -26.71
C GLU A 125 4.53 10.28 -27.49
N LEU A 126 5.63 10.67 -26.82
CA LEU A 126 6.74 11.35 -27.47
C LEU A 126 7.43 10.46 -28.53
N GLY A 127 7.59 9.17 -28.25
CA GLY A 127 8.12 8.19 -29.21
C GLY A 127 7.24 8.05 -30.45
N LEU A 128 5.93 7.93 -30.27
CA LEU A 128 4.97 7.90 -31.37
C LEU A 128 4.99 9.20 -32.20
N ALA A 129 5.07 10.36 -31.55
CA ALA A 129 5.20 11.64 -32.23
C ALA A 129 6.50 11.78 -33.04
N ALA A 130 7.60 11.20 -32.56
CA ALA A 130 8.87 11.17 -33.28
C ALA A 130 8.79 10.28 -34.53
N LEU A 131 8.17 9.10 -34.44
CA LEU A 131 7.97 8.18 -35.58
C LEU A 131 6.99 8.72 -36.63
N ALA A 132 5.97 9.47 -36.20
CA ALA A 132 5.00 10.08 -37.10
C ALA A 132 5.54 11.33 -37.83
N ARG A 133 6.73 11.83 -37.44
CA ARG A 133 7.38 12.93 -38.14
C ARG A 133 7.96 12.41 -39.47
N PRO A 134 7.56 12.93 -40.63
CA PRO A 134 8.22 12.56 -41.88
C PRO A 134 9.70 12.91 -41.79
N GLU A 135 10.58 11.99 -42.22
CA GLU A 135 12.01 12.26 -42.33
C GLU A 135 12.21 13.50 -43.19
N ALA A 136 12.43 14.65 -42.55
CA ALA A 136 12.84 15.86 -43.25
C ALA A 136 14.26 15.57 -43.76
N GLY A 137 14.30 15.27 -45.06
CA GLY A 137 15.45 14.97 -45.90
C GLY A 137 16.82 15.20 -45.29
N ARG A 138 17.66 14.15 -45.40
CA ARG A 138 19.10 14.28 -45.54
C ARG A 138 19.39 15.49 -46.43
N VAL A 139 19.82 16.59 -45.82
CA VAL A 139 20.24 17.78 -46.55
C VAL A 139 21.50 17.38 -47.29
N GLU A 140 21.39 17.05 -48.58
CA GLU A 140 22.52 17.01 -49.47
C GLU A 140 23.13 18.41 -49.47
N GLY A 141 24.28 18.54 -48.81
CA GLY A 141 25.09 19.75 -48.87
C GLY A 141 25.42 20.08 -50.32
N PRO A 142 25.51 21.37 -50.68
CA PRO A 142 25.70 21.75 -52.08
C PRO A 142 27.00 21.16 -52.63
N ALA A 143 26.92 20.60 -53.83
CA ALA A 143 28.05 20.03 -54.57
C ALA A 143 29.21 21.04 -54.66
N PRO A 144 30.48 20.60 -54.53
CA PRO A 144 31.63 21.49 -54.61
C PRO A 144 31.68 22.15 -55.99
N ARG A 145 31.80 23.50 -56.00
CA ARG A 145 32.02 24.26 -57.22
C ARG A 145 33.35 23.83 -57.86
N ALA A 146 33.31 23.47 -59.13
CA ALA A 146 34.49 23.25 -59.95
C ALA A 146 35.37 24.51 -60.00
N PRO A 147 36.71 24.38 -60.01
CA PRO A 147 37.60 25.53 -60.12
C PRO A 147 37.51 26.14 -61.53
N TYR A 148 37.51 27.47 -61.58
CA TYR A 148 37.74 28.23 -62.80
C TYR A 148 39.23 28.18 -63.14
N HIS A 149 39.52 27.74 -64.36
CA HIS A 149 40.75 27.86 -65.18
C HIS A 149 42.09 27.45 -64.57
#